data_AF-A0A2R6QWG3-F1
#
_entry.id   AF-A0A2R6QWG3-F1
#
_cell.length_a   1.000
_cell.length_b   1.000
_cell.length_c   1.000
_cell.angle_alpha   90.00
_cell.angle_beta   90.00
_cell.angle_gamma   90.00
#
_symmetry.space_group_name_H-M   'P 1'
#
loop_
_entity.id
_entity.type
_entity.pdbx_description
1 polymer ?
#
loop_
_entity_poly.entity_id
_entity_poly.type
_entity_poly.pdbx_seq_one_letter_code
_entity_poly.pdbx_strand_id
1 'polypeptide(L)'
;MSCLFHVALFLKDVGLWLEEINLGSYRQIFEENGVNGEYLEGMSMFTTEQILRFIRRCHMKWGDFITLCKELRRIKVACLRGDQKVYRPWWAPSCLSIVFVKAAKRNRHARVVSLKLEP
;
A
#
# COMPACT_ATOMS: atom_id res chain seq x y z
N MET A 1 9.52 -5.82 -9.60
CA MET A 1 9.03 -4.50 -10.07
C MET A 1 7.51 -4.41 -10.29
N SER A 2 6.72 -5.48 -10.17
CA SER A 2 5.32 -5.51 -10.66
C SER A 2 4.23 -5.82 -9.62
N CYS A 3 4.54 -5.79 -8.31
CA CYS A 3 3.52 -5.76 -7.26
C CYS A 3 3.22 -4.32 -6.79
N LEU A 4 4.23 -3.45 -6.80
CA LEU A 4 4.11 -2.02 -6.52
C LEU A 4 3.14 -1.31 -7.48
N PHE A 5 3.23 -1.60 -8.78
CA PHE A 5 2.41 -0.94 -9.81
C PHE A 5 0.88 -1.14 -9.65
N HIS A 6 0.44 -2.15 -8.87
CA HIS A 6 -0.97 -2.43 -8.63
C HIS A 6 -1.46 -1.90 -7.27
N VAL A 7 -0.56 -1.76 -6.27
CA VAL A 7 -0.81 -0.96 -5.05
C VAL A 7 -0.88 0.53 -5.36
N ALA A 8 -0.13 0.97 -6.38
CA ALA A 8 -0.11 2.33 -6.91
C ALA A 8 -1.45 2.84 -7.47
N LEU A 9 -2.41 1.96 -7.78
CA LEU A 9 -3.79 2.34 -8.14
C LEU A 9 -4.71 2.49 -6.91
N PHE A 10 -4.32 1.95 -5.76
CA PHE A 10 -5.11 1.93 -4.51
C PHE A 10 -4.76 3.12 -3.59
N LEU A 11 -3.51 3.59 -3.62
CA LEU A 11 -3.04 4.79 -2.90
C LEU A 11 -3.29 6.10 -3.66
N LYS A 12 -4.15 6.08 -4.68
CA LYS A 12 -4.33 7.23 -5.59
C LYS A 12 -5.03 8.42 -4.93
N ASP A 13 -5.64 8.21 -3.77
CA ASP A 13 -5.96 9.27 -2.82
C ASP A 13 -5.83 8.72 -1.39
N VAL A 14 -4.70 9.01 -0.73
CA VAL A 14 -4.49 8.65 0.70
C VAL A 14 -5.64 9.20 1.55
N GLY A 15 -6.23 10.34 1.17
CA GLY A 15 -7.38 10.91 1.86
C GLY A 15 -8.61 10.02 1.86
N LEU A 16 -8.98 9.46 0.71
CA LEU A 16 -10.13 8.55 0.60
C LEU A 16 -9.89 7.25 1.39
N TRP A 17 -8.68 6.70 1.32
CA TRP A 17 -8.35 5.50 2.09
C TRP A 17 -8.40 5.75 3.60
N LEU A 18 -7.96 6.93 4.05
CA LEU A 18 -8.09 7.33 5.45
C LEU A 18 -9.56 7.39 5.89
N GLU A 19 -10.46 7.89 5.05
CA GLU A 19 -11.91 7.89 5.32
C GLU A 19 -12.45 6.46 5.48
N GLU A 20 -12.08 5.52 4.61
CA GLU A 20 -12.50 4.12 4.68
C GLU A 20 -12.10 3.41 5.99
N ILE A 21 -10.94 3.77 6.56
CA ILE A 21 -10.41 3.15 7.78
C ILE A 21 -10.73 3.95 9.05
N ASN A 22 -11.68 4.89 8.98
CA ASN A 22 -12.08 5.81 10.07
C ASN A 22 -10.96 6.73 10.59
N LEU A 23 -9.97 7.03 9.74
CA LEU A 23 -8.90 7.99 10.01
C LEU A 23 -9.04 9.27 9.16
N GLY A 24 -10.22 9.51 8.58
CA GLY A 24 -10.47 10.65 7.68
C GLY A 24 -10.18 12.02 8.28
N SER A 25 -10.26 12.17 9.61
CA SER A 25 -9.87 13.41 10.30
C SER A 25 -8.40 13.80 10.09
N TYR A 26 -7.54 12.85 9.72
CA TYR A 26 -6.12 13.09 9.45
C TYR A 26 -5.83 13.45 7.98
N ARG A 27 -6.84 13.45 7.10
CA ARG A 27 -6.67 13.72 5.66
C ARG A 27 -5.91 15.01 5.39
N GLN A 28 -6.40 16.12 5.94
CA GLN A 28 -5.78 17.44 5.75
C GLN A 28 -4.35 17.46 6.31
N ILE A 29 -4.13 16.87 7.49
CA ILE A 29 -2.81 16.83 8.13
C ILE A 29 -1.82 16.00 7.30
N PHE A 30 -2.26 14.90 6.70
CA PHE A 30 -1.43 14.07 5.83
C PHE A 30 -1.08 14.79 4.54
N GLU A 31 -2.03 15.54 3.97
CA GLU A 31 -1.80 16.37 2.79
C GLU A 31 -0.80 17.50 3.06
N GLU A 32 -0.98 18.24 4.15
CA GLU A 32 -0.08 19.32 4.58
C GLU A 32 1.35 18.80 4.91
N ASN A 33 1.46 17.58 5.42
CA ASN A 33 2.76 16.95 5.71
C ASN A 33 3.35 16.19 4.51
N GLY A 34 2.70 16.18 3.34
CA GLY A 34 3.16 15.49 2.14
C GLY A 34 3.19 13.95 2.26
N VAL A 35 2.32 13.39 3.11
CA VAL A 35 2.22 11.94 3.33
C VAL A 35 1.43 11.31 2.18
N ASN A 36 2.15 10.77 1.21
CA ASN A 36 1.57 10.09 0.06
C ASN A 36 1.68 8.56 0.20
N GLY A 37 1.22 7.83 -0.82
CA GLY A 37 1.28 6.36 -0.81
C GLY A 37 2.70 5.79 -0.72
N GLU A 38 3.66 6.43 -1.39
CA GLU A 38 5.07 6.01 -1.35
C GLU A 38 5.66 6.16 0.07
N TYR A 39 5.33 7.26 0.75
CA TYR A 39 5.71 7.49 2.14
C TYR A 39 5.16 6.39 3.06
N LEU A 40 3.88 6.04 2.90
CA LEU A 40 3.22 5.00 3.69
C LEU A 40 3.77 3.60 3.40
N GLU A 41 4.17 3.30 2.16
CA GLU A 41 4.85 2.05 1.82
C GLU A 41 6.21 1.94 2.53
N GLY A 42 6.95 3.05 2.57
CA GLY A 42 8.23 3.18 3.28
C GLY A 42 8.11 3.08 4.80
N MET A 43 6.92 3.29 5.37
CA MET A 43 6.68 3.26 6.82
C MET A 43 7.07 1.93 7.48
N SER A 44 7.04 0.83 6.71
CA SER A 44 7.48 -0.49 7.22
C SER A 44 8.98 -0.59 7.53
N MET A 45 9.78 0.37 7.06
CA MET A 45 11.22 0.47 7.32
C MET A 45 11.57 1.57 8.32
N PHE A 46 10.57 2.26 8.88
CA PHE A 46 10.84 3.36 9.79
C PHE A 46 11.50 2.89 11.07
N THR A 47 12.53 3.61 11.49
CA THR A 47 13.08 3.49 12.84
C THR A 47 12.10 4.02 13.86
N THR A 48 12.30 3.67 15.13
CA THR A 48 11.51 4.22 16.25
C THR A 48 11.50 5.75 16.24
N GLU A 49 12.62 6.39 15.92
CA GLU A 49 12.68 7.86 15.82
C GLU A 49 11.82 8.41 14.69
N GLN A 50 11.85 7.78 13.51
CA GLN A 50 11.04 8.19 12.37
C GLN A 50 9.56 8.02 12.67
N ILE A 51 9.17 6.93 13.35
CA ILE A 51 7.82 6.71 13.85
C ILE A 51 7.40 7.84 14.81
N LEU A 52 8.23 8.15 15.81
CA LEU A 52 7.91 9.19 16.78
C LEU A 52 7.83 10.58 16.13
N ARG A 53 8.70 10.88 15.15
CA ARG A 53 8.64 12.14 14.38
C ARG A 53 7.36 12.23 13.56
N PHE A 54 6.96 11.13 12.91
CA PHE A 54 5.72 11.05 12.14
C PHE A 54 4.49 11.30 13.02
N ILE A 55 4.38 10.59 14.14
CA ILE A 55 3.25 10.71 15.09
C ILE A 55 3.12 12.14 15.60
N ARG A 56 4.25 12.79 15.94
CA ARG A 56 4.25 14.19 16.39
C ARG A 56 3.86 15.16 15.28
N ARG A 57 4.41 15.02 14.07
CA ARG A 57 4.08 15.89 12.93
C ARG A 57 2.62 15.79 12.50
N CYS A 58 2.08 14.58 12.54
CA CYS A 58 0.70 14.33 12.15
C CYS A 58 -0.30 14.50 13.31
N HIS A 59 0.16 14.93 14.50
CA HIS A 59 -0.65 15.02 15.72
C HIS A 59 -1.50 13.76 15.98
N MET A 60 -0.94 12.60 15.62
CA MET A 60 -1.68 11.35 15.55
C MET A 60 -1.76 10.69 16.92
N LYS A 61 -2.93 10.22 17.32
CA LYS A 61 -3.04 9.41 18.54
C LYS A 61 -2.32 8.09 18.35
N TRP A 62 -1.70 7.60 19.42
CA TRP A 62 -1.00 6.30 19.38
C TRP A 62 -1.93 5.16 18.93
N GLY A 63 -3.17 5.12 19.40
CA GLY A 63 -4.16 4.11 18.99
C GLY A 63 -4.46 4.15 17.49
N ASP A 64 -4.59 5.35 16.92
CA ASP A 64 -4.86 5.54 15.49
C ASP A 64 -3.63 5.14 14.65
N PHE A 65 -2.42 5.45 15.14
CA PHE A 65 -1.17 5.01 14.52
C PHE A 65 -1.07 3.48 14.44
N ILE A 66 -1.45 2.78 15.52
CA ILE A 66 -1.50 1.32 15.52
C ILE A 66 -2.51 0.80 14.49
N THR A 67 -3.67 1.45 14.33
CA THR A 67 -4.67 1.11 13.31
C THR A 67 -4.10 1.29 11.90
N LEU A 68 -3.46 2.42 11.61
CA LEU A 68 -2.78 2.68 10.34
C LEU A 68 -1.76 1.58 10.01
N CYS A 69 -0.87 1.22 10.95
CA CYS A 69 0.12 0.17 10.73
C CYS A 69 -0.51 -1.20 10.48
N LYS A 70 -1.63 -1.53 11.15
CA LYS A 70 -2.37 -2.78 10.93
C LYS A 70 -2.93 -2.85 9.51
N GLU A 71 -3.52 -1.76 9.03
CA GLU A 71 -4.07 -1.69 7.67
C GLU A 71 -2.97 -1.75 6.60
N LEU A 72 -1.86 -1.03 6.79
CA LEU A 72 -0.70 -1.13 5.90
C LEU A 72 -0.15 -2.56 5.84
N ARG A 73 -0.11 -3.27 6.98
CA ARG A 73 0.29 -4.68 7.02
C ARG A 73 -0.70 -5.58 6.27
N ARG A 74 -2.02 -5.36 6.41
CA ARG A 74 -3.06 -6.10 5.68
C ARG A 74 -2.90 -5.96 4.18
N ILE A 75 -2.69 -4.73 3.70
CA ILE A 75 -2.43 -4.43 2.29
C ILE A 75 -1.16 -5.15 1.83
N LYS A 76 -0.05 -5.02 2.58
CA LYS A 76 1.23 -5.67 2.24
C LYS A 76 1.08 -7.20 2.13
N VAL A 77 0.38 -7.83 3.07
CA VAL A 77 0.15 -9.29 3.07
C VAL A 77 -0.75 -9.72 1.91
N ALA A 78 -1.83 -9.00 1.62
CA ALA A 78 -2.70 -9.30 0.48
C ALA A 78 -1.93 -9.22 -0.87
N CYS A 79 -1.01 -8.26 -0.99
CA CYS A 79 -0.12 -8.13 -2.15
C CYS A 79 0.86 -9.29 -2.30
N LEU A 80 1.39 -9.79 -1.17
CA LEU A 80 2.30 -10.94 -1.16
C LEU A 80 1.58 -12.24 -1.51
N ARG A 81 0.35 -12.43 -1.01
CA ARG A 81 -0.47 -13.63 -1.27
C ARG A 81 -1.05 -13.68 -2.67
N GLY A 82 -1.13 -12.55 -3.38
CA GLY A 82 -1.74 -12.49 -4.69
C GLY A 82 -3.27 -12.58 -4.65
N ASP A 83 -3.88 -12.49 -3.46
CA ASP A 83 -5.32 -12.36 -3.23
C ASP A 83 -5.85 -10.97 -3.60
N GLN A 84 -5.09 -10.22 -4.39
CA GLN A 84 -5.47 -8.92 -4.85
C GLN A 84 -6.67 -9.10 -5.79
N LYS A 85 -7.87 -8.74 -5.33
CA LYS A 85 -8.97 -8.44 -6.24
C LYS A 85 -8.43 -7.36 -7.17
N VAL A 86 -8.10 -7.75 -8.39
CA VAL A 86 -7.66 -6.85 -9.45
C VAL A 86 -8.81 -5.87 -9.64
N TYR A 87 -8.74 -4.72 -8.97
CA TYR A 87 -9.71 -3.66 -9.17
C TYR A 87 -9.57 -3.26 -10.64
N ARG A 88 -10.56 -3.63 -11.46
CA ARG A 88 -10.64 -3.20 -12.85
C ARG A 88 -11.12 -1.76 -12.82
N PRO A 89 -10.29 -0.78 -13.21
CA PRO A 89 -10.78 0.57 -13.38
C PRO A 89 -11.91 0.54 -14.42
N TRP A 90 -13.03 1.20 -14.14
CA TRP A 90 -14.19 1.21 -15.06
C TRP A 90 -13.86 1.76 -16.46
N TRP A 91 -12.76 2.51 -16.59
CA TRP A 91 -12.25 3.10 -17.83
C TRP A 91 -11.25 2.21 -18.59
N ALA A 92 -10.89 1.03 -18.08
CA ALA A 92 -9.87 0.18 -18.70
C ALA A 92 -10.45 -0.59 -19.90
N PRO A 93 -9.95 -0.37 -21.14
CA PRO A 93 -10.44 -1.06 -22.32
C PRO A 93 -10.19 -2.57 -22.24
N SER A 94 -11.18 -3.37 -22.67
CA SER A 94 -11.18 -4.85 -22.55
C SER A 94 -9.94 -5.54 -23.12
N CYS A 95 -9.27 -4.91 -24.11
CA CYS A 95 -8.09 -5.43 -24.79
C CYS A 95 -6.78 -5.38 -23.99
N LEU A 96 -6.67 -4.52 -22.97
CA LEU A 96 -5.45 -4.44 -22.12
C LEU A 96 -5.44 -5.49 -21.00
N SER A 97 -6.58 -6.15 -20.74
CA SER A 97 -6.75 -7.14 -19.67
C SER A 97 -5.79 -8.33 -19.76
N ILE A 98 -5.43 -8.76 -20.98
CA ILE A 98 -4.50 -9.87 -21.21
C ILE A 98 -3.10 -9.50 -20.74
N VAL A 99 -2.66 -8.25 -20.93
CA VAL A 99 -1.35 -7.78 -20.49
C VAL A 99 -1.25 -7.81 -18.96
N PHE A 100 -2.31 -7.39 -18.26
CA PHE A 100 -2.39 -7.44 -16.80
C PHE A 100 -2.38 -8.88 -16.26
N VAL A 101 -3.13 -9.80 -16.88
CA VAL A 101 -3.16 -11.23 -16.49
C VAL A 101 -1.82 -11.91 -16.77
N LYS A 102 -1.18 -11.61 -17.91
CA LYS A 102 0.12 -12.19 -18.32
C LYS A 102 1.26 -11.66 -17.45
N ALA A 103 1.20 -10.38 -17.04
CA ALA A 103 2.11 -9.79 -16.07
C ALA A 103 1.93 -10.40 -14.67
N ALA A 104 0.69 -10.62 -14.21
CA ALA A 104 0.40 -11.31 -12.95
C ALA A 104 0.91 -12.77 -12.95
N LYS A 105 0.76 -13.49 -14.08
CA LYS A 105 1.27 -14.86 -14.25
C LYS A 105 2.81 -14.93 -14.24
N ARG A 106 3.49 -13.98 -14.89
CA ARG A 106 4.96 -13.89 -14.89
C ARG A 106 5.52 -13.59 -13.49
N ASN A 107 4.79 -12.83 -12.69
CA ASN A 107 5.16 -12.47 -11.32
C ASN A 107 5.03 -13.65 -10.32
N ARG A 108 4.08 -14.59 -10.57
CA ARG A 108 4.02 -15.86 -9.82
C ARG A 108 5.27 -16.71 -10.01
N HIS A 109 5.75 -16.86 -11.25
CA HIS A 109 6.92 -17.69 -11.54
C HIS A 109 8.22 -17.08 -10.98
N ALA A 110 8.40 -15.75 -11.05
CA ALA A 110 9.59 -15.10 -10.51
C ALA A 110 9.70 -15.23 -8.98
N ARG A 111 8.58 -15.23 -8.24
CA ARG A 111 8.58 -15.34 -6.76
C ARG A 111 8.80 -16.76 -6.23
N VAL A 112 8.34 -17.78 -6.95
CA VAL A 112 8.62 -19.19 -6.59
C VAL A 112 10.13 -19.47 -6.64
N VAL A 113 10.86 -18.79 -7.52
CA VAL A 113 12.32 -18.95 -7.64
C VAL A 113 13.07 -18.24 -6.52
N SER A 114 12.60 -17.08 -6.04
CA SER A 114 13.25 -16.36 -4.93
C SER A 114 13.01 -16.96 -3.54
N LEU A 115 11.97 -17.78 -3.34
CA LEU A 115 11.72 -18.47 -2.07
C LEU A 115 12.61 -19.71 -1.86
N LYS A 116 13.43 -20.08 -2.86
CA LYS A 116 14.26 -21.30 -2.82
C LYS A 116 15.76 -21.04 -2.66
N LEU A 117 16.15 -19.81 -2.34
CA LEU A 117 17.54 -19.47 -2.05
C LEU A 117 17.62 -18.80 -0.68
N GLU A 118 17.91 -19.59 0.34
CA GLU A 118 19.06 -19.37 1.21
C GLU A 118 19.51 -20.76 1.74
N PRO A 119 20.82 -21.03 1.86
CA PRO A 119 21.35 -22.28 2.41
C PRO A 119 21.14 -22.41 3.92
#